data_AF-A0A4P6FPA7-F1
#
_entry.id   AF-A0A4P6FPA7-F1
#
_cell.length_a   1.000
_cell.length_b   1.000
_cell.length_c   1.000
_cell.angle_alpha   90.00
_cell.angle_beta   90.00
_cell.angle_gamma   90.00
#
_symmetry.space_group_name_H-M   'P 1'
#
loop_
_entity.id
_entity.type
_entity.pdbx_description
1 polymer ?
#
loop_
_entity_poly.entity_id
_entity_poly.type
_entity_poly.pdbx_seq_one_letter_code
_entity_poly.pdbx_strand_id
1 'polypeptide(L)'
;MKSIWKQTKAEKLGFIDGFNLFFGALLGANLGTLGTVPLRDYVLLIILLAGTVAVLRMISTSERRLYALASLALYVGLLAMVFGSERMAPNGLSEGDLHRLVATLAIWIVAVLAIEFAPTHAEDPVSSIPPADQA
;
A
#
# COMPACT_ATOMS: atom_id res chain seq x y z
N MET A 1 18.05 27.20 -5.87
CA MET A 1 16.68 26.73 -6.17
C MET A 1 16.16 25.97 -4.95
N LYS A 2 15.16 26.51 -4.24
CA LYS A 2 14.57 25.86 -3.07
C LYS A 2 13.89 24.57 -3.51
N SER A 3 14.16 23.49 -2.77
CA SER A 3 13.79 22.12 -3.11
C SER A 3 12.28 21.90 -2.95
N ILE A 4 11.50 22.17 -3.99
CA ILE A 4 10.05 21.84 -4.08
C ILE A 4 9.81 20.31 -4.08
N TRP A 5 10.89 19.53 -4.20
CA TRP A 5 10.89 18.07 -4.28
C TRP A 5 11.19 17.35 -2.96
N LYS A 6 11.33 18.07 -1.84
CA LYS A 6 11.62 17.45 -0.53
C LYS A 6 10.39 17.50 0.35
N GLN A 7 9.91 16.32 0.71
CA GLN A 7 8.71 16.11 1.50
C GLN A 7 9.09 15.88 2.97
N THR A 8 8.28 16.38 3.91
CA THR A 8 8.45 16.06 5.34
C THR A 8 8.04 14.62 5.62
N LYS A 9 8.47 14.04 6.75
CA LYS A 9 8.03 12.70 7.17
C LYS A 9 6.51 12.64 7.37
N ALA A 10 5.93 13.69 7.96
CA ALA A 10 4.49 13.79 8.20
C ALA A 10 3.70 13.85 6.88
N GLU A 11 4.16 14.64 5.91
CA GLU A 11 3.56 14.68 4.57
C GLU A 11 3.64 13.32 3.90
N LYS A 12 4.81 12.65 3.93
CA LYS A 12 4.97 11.32 3.34
C LYS A 12 3.98 10.31 3.92
N LEU A 13 3.84 10.27 5.25
CA LEU A 13 2.87 9.42 5.93
C LEU A 13 1.42 9.74 5.49
N GLY A 14 1.06 11.02 5.45
CA GLY A 14 -0.27 11.47 5.01
C GLY A 14 -0.58 11.07 3.57
N PHE A 15 0.39 11.14 2.66
CA PHE A 15 0.21 10.64 1.29
C PHE A 15 -0.01 9.13 1.25
N ILE A 16 0.81 8.34 1.95
CA ILE A 16 0.64 6.88 1.96
C ILE A 16 -0.72 6.49 2.57
N ASP A 17 -1.15 7.13 3.65
CA ASP A 17 -2.45 6.88 4.26
C ASP A 17 -3.61 7.24 3.30
N GLY A 18 -3.50 8.37 2.60
CA GLY A 18 -4.47 8.78 1.58
C GLY A 18 -4.55 7.79 0.42
N PHE A 19 -3.40 7.32 -0.08
CA PHE A 19 -3.35 6.30 -1.12
C PHE A 19 -3.93 4.96 -0.65
N ASN A 20 -3.65 4.55 0.58
CA ASN A 20 -4.18 3.32 1.15
C ASN A 20 -5.71 3.38 1.30
N LEU A 21 -6.25 4.53 1.70
CA LEU A 21 -7.68 4.74 1.82
C LEU A 21 -8.36 4.75 0.44
N PHE A 22 -7.79 5.47 -0.53
CA PHE A 22 -8.32 5.55 -1.89
C PHE A 22 -8.34 4.19 -2.58
N PHE A 23 -7.20 3.49 -2.62
CA PHE A 23 -7.13 2.18 -3.27
C PHE A 23 -7.85 1.08 -2.49
N GLY A 24 -7.91 1.17 -1.16
CA GLY A 24 -8.76 0.29 -0.35
C GLY A 24 -10.24 0.42 -0.73
N ALA A 25 -10.73 1.65 -0.91
CA ALA A 25 -12.11 1.90 -1.36
C ALA A 25 -12.33 1.43 -2.81
N LEU A 26 -11.36 1.66 -3.71
CA LEU A 26 -11.43 1.21 -5.09
C LEU A 26 -11.47 -0.32 -5.20
N LEU A 27 -10.69 -1.03 -4.38
CA LEU A 27 -10.77 -2.49 -4.28
C LEU A 27 -12.13 -2.94 -3.76
N GLY A 28 -12.67 -2.29 -2.73
CA GLY A 28 -14.01 -2.59 -2.22
C GLY A 28 -15.09 -2.43 -3.29
N ALA A 29 -15.00 -1.38 -4.12
CA ALA A 29 -15.89 -1.18 -5.26
C ALA A 29 -15.75 -2.30 -6.30
N ASN A 30 -14.51 -2.73 -6.61
CA ASN A 30 -14.25 -3.85 -7.52
C ASN A 30 -14.76 -5.19 -6.96
N LEU A 31 -14.72 -5.40 -5.64
CA LEU A 31 -15.31 -6.60 -5.02
C LEU A 31 -16.83 -6.61 -5.13
N GLY A 32 -17.47 -5.44 -5.09
CA GLY A 32 -18.91 -5.30 -5.24
C GLY A 32 -19.46 -5.79 -6.58
N THR A 33 -18.61 -5.94 -7.61
CA THR A 33 -19.01 -6.47 -8.92
C THR A 33 -18.85 -7.98 -9.05
N LEU A 34 -18.27 -8.67 -8.07
CA LEU A 34 -17.97 -10.11 -8.09
C LEU A 34 -19.16 -11.01 -7.75
N GLY A 35 -20.36 -10.67 -8.19
CA GLY A 35 -21.61 -11.36 -7.80
C GLY A 35 -21.70 -12.84 -8.18
N THR A 36 -20.80 -13.34 -9.04
CA THR A 36 -20.77 -14.72 -9.53
C THR A 36 -19.75 -15.62 -8.82
N VAL A 37 -18.92 -15.06 -7.93
CA VAL A 37 -17.86 -15.81 -7.26
C VAL A 37 -18.44 -16.64 -6.11
N PRO A 38 -18.11 -17.94 -5.98
CA PRO A 38 -18.52 -18.74 -4.83
C PRO A 38 -18.07 -18.13 -3.51
N LEU A 39 -18.91 -18.20 -2.46
CA LEU A 39 -18.65 -17.56 -1.17
C LEU A 39 -17.26 -17.88 -0.59
N ARG A 40 -16.83 -19.14 -0.71
CA ARG A 40 -15.49 -19.57 -0.25
C ARG A 40 -14.37 -18.80 -0.93
N ASP A 41 -14.45 -18.68 -2.25
CA ASP A 41 -13.44 -18.03 -3.08
C ASP A 41 -13.49 -16.51 -2.90
N TYR A 42 -14.69 -15.96 -2.68
CA TYR A 42 -14.89 -14.56 -2.31
C TYR A 42 -14.26 -14.22 -0.94
N VAL A 43 -14.44 -15.08 0.07
CA VAL A 43 -13.79 -14.90 1.39
C VAL A 43 -12.27 -14.98 1.28
N LEU A 44 -11.75 -15.92 0.47
CA LEU A 44 -10.32 -16.04 0.22
C LEU A 44 -9.75 -14.78 -0.44
N LEU A 45 -10.46 -14.20 -1.41
CA LEU A 45 -10.09 -12.91 -2.02
C LEU A 45 -10.09 -11.79 -1.00
N ILE A 46 -11.13 -11.68 -0.15
CA ILE A 46 -11.16 -10.66 0.90
C ILE A 46 -9.93 -10.77 1.81
N ILE A 47 -9.57 -11.99 2.24
CA ILE A 47 -8.42 -12.21 3.12
C ILE A 47 -7.11 -11.79 2.41
N LEU A 48 -6.94 -12.13 1.13
CA LEU A 48 -5.77 -11.73 0.35
C LEU A 48 -5.71 -10.22 0.13
N LEU A 49 -6.83 -9.56 -0.19
CA LEU A 49 -6.83 -8.13 -0.40
C LEU A 49 -6.61 -7.39 0.92
N ALA A 50 -7.24 -7.82 2.02
CA ALA A 50 -7.01 -7.25 3.35
C ALA A 50 -5.55 -7.42 3.80
N GLY A 51 -4.94 -8.58 3.56
CA GLY A 51 -3.52 -8.78 3.81
C GLY A 51 -2.63 -7.89 2.94
N THR A 52 -3.03 -7.63 1.69
CA THR A 52 -2.32 -6.66 0.82
C THR A 52 -2.33 -5.27 1.44
N VAL A 53 -3.50 -4.80 1.89
CA VAL A 53 -3.62 -3.50 2.58
C VAL A 53 -2.76 -3.46 3.84
N ALA A 54 -2.76 -4.53 4.64
CA ALA A 54 -1.98 -4.61 5.86
C ALA A 54 -0.47 -4.54 5.60
N VAL A 55 0.03 -5.26 4.60
CA VAL A 55 1.46 -5.27 4.25
C VAL A 55 1.90 -3.94 3.64
N LEU A 56 1.07 -3.34 2.77
CA LEU A 56 1.34 -2.00 2.23
C LEU A 56 1.36 -0.94 3.32
N ARG A 57 0.46 -1.02 4.29
CA ARG A 57 0.47 -0.13 5.46
C ARG A 57 1.68 -0.37 6.36
N MET A 58 2.17 -1.61 6.45
CA MET A 58 3.37 -1.91 7.24
C MET A 58 4.63 -1.25 6.66
N ILE A 59 4.69 -1.01 5.35
CA ILE A 59 5.80 -0.28 4.71
C ILE A 59 5.92 1.14 5.24
N SER A 60 4.80 1.85 5.43
CA SER A 60 4.85 3.24 5.88
C SER A 60 5.12 3.38 7.36
N THR A 61 4.75 2.40 8.18
CA THR A 61 4.82 2.49 9.65
C THR A 61 6.06 1.85 10.26
N SER A 62 6.79 1.00 9.53
CA SER A 62 7.90 0.26 10.11
C SER A 62 9.22 1.04 10.07
N GLU A 63 9.89 1.17 11.22
CA GLU A 63 11.24 1.73 11.32
C GLU A 63 12.28 0.87 10.56
N ARG A 64 12.01 -0.43 10.40
CA ARG A 64 12.88 -1.40 9.71
C ARG A 64 12.45 -1.56 8.26
N ARG A 65 12.75 -0.55 7.43
CA ARG A 65 12.38 -0.50 6.00
C ARG A 65 12.71 -1.78 5.22
N LEU A 66 13.88 -2.37 5.45
CA LEU A 66 14.29 -3.64 4.82
C LEU A 66 13.36 -4.81 5.15
N TYR A 67 12.91 -4.90 6.40
CA TYR A 67 11.97 -5.95 6.82
C TYR A 67 10.60 -5.74 6.17
N ALA A 68 10.12 -4.50 6.11
CA ALA A 68 8.86 -4.20 5.46
C ALA A 68 8.90 -4.48 3.94
N LEU A 69 10.00 -4.11 3.26
CA LEU A 69 10.20 -4.44 1.85
C LEU A 69 10.30 -5.95 1.61
N ALA A 70 11.00 -6.69 2.47
CA ALA A 70 11.08 -8.15 2.38
C ALA A 70 9.71 -8.80 2.57
N SER A 71 8.91 -8.30 3.52
CA SER A 71 7.55 -8.78 3.75
C SER A 71 6.62 -8.48 2.57
N LEU A 72 6.75 -7.30 1.94
CA LEU A 72 6.03 -6.97 0.71
C LEU A 72 6.44 -7.91 -0.43
N ALA A 73 7.73 -8.11 -0.65
CA ALA A 73 8.22 -8.99 -1.71
C ALA A 73 7.69 -10.43 -1.52
N LEU A 74 7.73 -10.94 -0.28
CA LEU A 74 7.16 -12.24 0.06
C LEU A 74 5.66 -12.29 -0.22
N TYR A 75 4.93 -11.24 0.14
CA TYR A 75 3.49 -11.15 -0.06
C TYR A 75 3.09 -11.04 -1.53
N VAL A 76 3.82 -10.25 -2.32
CA VAL A 76 3.65 -10.17 -3.78
C VAL A 76 3.94 -11.53 -4.43
N GLY A 77 4.96 -12.25 -3.95
CA GLY A 77 5.23 -13.62 -4.37
C GLY A 77 4.08 -14.58 -4.06
N LEU A 78 3.47 -14.45 -2.87
CA LEU A 78 2.27 -15.21 -2.50
C LEU A 78 1.09 -14.90 -3.42
N LEU A 79 0.84 -13.62 -3.72
CA LEU A 79 -0.22 -13.23 -4.67
C LEU A 79 0.03 -13.81 -6.06
N ALA A 80 1.28 -13.72 -6.56
CA ALA A 80 1.66 -14.30 -7.84
C ALA A 80 1.47 -15.83 -7.86
N MET A 81 1.78 -16.51 -6.76
CA MET A 81 1.54 -17.95 -6.61
C MET A 81 0.04 -18.29 -6.63
N VAL A 82 -0.79 -17.51 -5.94
CA VAL A 82 -2.25 -17.74 -5.90
C VAL A 82 -2.88 -17.48 -7.27
N PHE A 83 -2.60 -16.33 -7.89
CA PHE A 83 -3.21 -15.94 -9.16
C PHE A 83 -2.58 -16.63 -10.38
N GLY A 84 -1.32 -17.09 -10.27
CA GLY A 84 -0.63 -17.82 -11.34
C GLY A 84 -0.85 -19.33 -11.33
N SER A 85 -1.49 -19.88 -10.29
CA SER A 85 -1.77 -21.31 -10.17
C SER A 85 -3.24 -21.59 -10.49
N GLU A 86 -3.51 -22.39 -11.53
CA GLU A 86 -4.88 -22.81 -11.90
C GLU A 86 -5.62 -23.53 -10.77
N ARG A 87 -4.90 -24.11 -9.80
CA ARG A 87 -5.50 -24.81 -8.64
C ARG A 87 -5.88 -23.88 -7.48
N MET A 88 -5.25 -22.70 -7.40
CA MET A 88 -5.40 -21.78 -6.26
C MET A 88 -6.11 -20.50 -6.66
N ALA A 89 -6.24 -20.24 -7.96
CA ALA A 89 -7.02 -19.14 -8.49
C ALA A 89 -8.50 -19.28 -8.06
N PRO A 90 -9.14 -18.20 -7.57
CA PRO A 90 -10.55 -18.22 -7.21
C PRO A 90 -11.42 -18.54 -8.43
N ASN A 91 -12.34 -19.49 -8.29
CA ASN A 91 -13.21 -19.90 -9.40
C ASN A 91 -14.33 -18.87 -9.61
N GLY A 92 -14.79 -18.73 -10.85
CA GLY A 92 -15.92 -17.85 -11.17
C GLY A 92 -15.56 -16.35 -11.23
N LEU A 93 -14.27 -16.01 -11.18
CA LEU A 93 -13.78 -14.68 -11.53
C LEU A 93 -13.75 -14.53 -13.04
N SER A 94 -14.36 -13.47 -13.57
CA SER A 94 -14.18 -13.14 -14.97
C SER A 94 -12.74 -12.70 -15.22
N GLU A 95 -12.19 -12.98 -16.40
CA GLU A 95 -10.86 -12.47 -16.79
C GLU A 95 -10.80 -10.94 -16.69
N GLY A 96 -11.91 -10.25 -17.00
CA GLY A 96 -12.02 -8.81 -16.87
C GLY A 96 -11.87 -8.31 -15.44
N ASP A 97 -12.51 -8.97 -14.47
CA ASP A 97 -12.40 -8.60 -13.05
C ASP A 97 -11.01 -8.90 -12.50
N LEU A 98 -10.40 -10.03 -12.93
CA LEU A 98 -9.04 -10.39 -12.54
C LEU A 98 -8.05 -9.32 -13.03
N HIS A 99 -8.14 -8.92 -14.30
CA HIS A 99 -7.29 -7.87 -14.85
C HIS A 99 -7.47 -6.54 -14.12
N ARG A 100 -8.70 -6.17 -13.76
CA ARG A 100 -8.98 -4.95 -12.98
C ARG A 100 -8.37 -5.00 -11.59
N LEU A 101 -8.49 -6.14 -10.88
CA LEU A 101 -7.89 -6.34 -9.58
C LEU A 101 -6.36 -6.27 -9.66
N VAL A 102 -5.75 -7.02 -10.58
CA VAL A 102 -4.29 -7.04 -10.78
C VAL A 102 -3.77 -5.66 -11.15
N ALA A 103 -4.43 -4.94 -12.06
CA ALA A 103 -4.05 -3.59 -12.43
C ALA A 103 -4.15 -2.62 -11.25
N THR A 104 -5.22 -2.69 -10.46
CA THR A 104 -5.41 -1.87 -9.26
C THR A 104 -4.30 -2.12 -8.24
N LEU A 105 -3.98 -3.40 -7.97
CA LEU A 105 -2.91 -3.79 -7.06
C LEU A 105 -1.53 -3.35 -7.56
N ALA A 106 -1.25 -3.53 -8.85
CA ALA A 106 0.02 -3.14 -9.44
C ALA A 106 0.25 -1.63 -9.33
N ILE A 107 -0.75 -0.82 -9.70
CA ILE A 107 -0.67 0.64 -9.60
C ILE A 107 -0.51 1.06 -8.14
N TRP A 108 -1.25 0.44 -7.22
CA TRP A 108 -1.15 0.75 -5.79
C TRP A 108 0.24 0.45 -5.23
N ILE A 109 0.79 -0.74 -5.52
CA ILE A 109 2.15 -1.12 -5.09
C ILE A 109 3.18 -0.13 -5.65
N VAL A 110 3.11 0.18 -6.95
CA VAL A 110 4.04 1.13 -7.59
C VAL A 110 3.93 2.52 -6.97
N ALA A 111 2.72 3.01 -6.70
CA ALA A 111 2.51 4.31 -6.06
C ALA A 111 3.09 4.35 -4.64
N VAL A 112 2.84 3.33 -3.82
CA VAL A 112 3.39 3.22 -2.46
C VAL A 112 4.92 3.15 -2.51
N LEU A 113 5.49 2.35 -3.40
CA LEU A 113 6.95 2.27 -3.55
C LEU A 113 7.55 3.60 -4.03
N ALA A 114 6.93 4.27 -4.99
CA ALA A 114 7.40 5.57 -5.49
C ALA A 114 7.45 6.62 -4.37
N ILE A 115 6.42 6.66 -3.50
CA ILE A 115 6.39 7.53 -2.33
C ILE A 115 7.40 7.07 -1.28
N GLU A 116 7.56 5.76 -1.10
CA GLU A 116 8.50 5.21 -0.12
C GLU A 116 9.96 5.56 -0.46
N PHE A 117 10.32 5.49 -1.74
CA PHE A 117 11.64 5.84 -2.24
C PHE A 117 11.85 7.35 -2.47
N ALA A 118 10.81 8.17 -2.32
CA ALA A 118 10.95 9.61 -2.41
C ALA A 118 11.80 10.17 -1.26
N PRO A 119 12.73 11.11 -1.53
CA PRO A 119 13.63 11.64 -0.50
C PRO A 119 12.87 12.52 0.52
N THR A 120 12.97 12.17 1.80
CA THR A 120 12.44 12.96 2.91
C THR A 120 13.51 13.86 3.52
N HIS A 121 13.17 15.12 3.85
CA HIS A 121 14.02 15.94 4.72
C HIS A 121 13.87 15.46 6.18
N ALA A 122 14.96 15.47 6.94
CA ALA A 122 14.85 15.46 8.39
C ALA A 122 14.30 16.83 8.80
N GLU A 123 13.26 16.86 9.62
CA GLU A 123 12.90 18.10 10.31
C GLU A 123 14.13 18.51 11.12
N ASP A 124 14.74 19.64 10.78
CA ASP A 124 15.70 20.28 11.69
C ASP A 124 14.95 20.49 13.01
N PRO A 125 15.46 19.99 14.14
CA PRO A 125 14.79 20.18 15.42
C PRO A 125 14.67 21.69 15.61
N VAL A 126 13.43 22.18 15.65
CA VAL A 126 13.12 23.56 16.01
C VAL A 126 13.86 23.82 17.31
N SER A 127 14.91 24.65 17.27
CA SER A 127 15.68 24.99 18.46
C SER A 127 14.78 25.79 19.38
N SER A 128 14.06 25.10 20.26
CA SER A 128 13.28 25.70 21.33
C SER A 128 14.20 26.14 22.47
N ILE A 129 15.28 26.86 22.15
CA ILE A 129 16.01 27.64 23.14
C ILE A 129 15.39 29.03 23.07
N PRO A 130 14.45 29.39 23.96
CA PRO A 130 14.08 30.79 24.09
C PRO A 130 15.36 31.58 24.44
N PRO A 131 15.59 32.77 23.83
CA PRO A 131 16.74 33.58 24.18
C PRO A 131 16.70 33.85 25.69
N ALA A 132 17.72 33.36 26.38
CA ALA A 132 17.99 33.70 27.77
C ALA A 132 18.49 35.14 27.80
N ASP A 133 17.59 36.10 27.59
CA ASP A 133 17.79 37.52 27.85
C ASP A 133 16.44 38.23 27.79
N GLN A 134 15.69 38.12 28.88
CA GLN A 134 14.90 39.23 29.40
C GLN A 134 15.24 39.31 30.88
N ALA A 135 16.21 40.18 31.16
CA ALA A 135 16.71 40.58 32.47
C ALA A 135 15.64 41.28 33.32
#